data_AF-A0A2G2LUP8-F1
#
_entry.id   AF-A0A2G2LUP8-F1
#
_cell.length_a   1.000
_cell.length_b   1.000
_cell.length_c   1.000
_cell.angle_alpha   90.00
_cell.angle_beta   90.00
_cell.angle_gamma   90.00
#
_symmetry.space_group_name_H-M   'P 1'
#
loop_
_entity.id
_entity.type
_entity.pdbx_description
1 polymer ?
#
loop_
_entity_poly.entity_id
_entity_poly.type
_entity_poly.pdbx_seq_one_letter_code
_entity_poly.pdbx_strand_id
1 'polypeptide(L)'
;MVRNITLKTQISALFLCLSITAGMAQCSDFDGSTMNATSIGPKAVWRTDYPDRPEEKDVSWLNVDFKKDPKKYMRQILQSARTGFSIKEKRLVGSGDEQWWASPWMDFTDAGRERNMGLTKERGPHKGDLAKNSPGTSQVWAVGFYNEPGAAIFGDIYEDPCNPFLPVALQFPKETVSIKFLFTDADPKIVTYLASAPEFEAWIDTEKNNAKSKRPPKERMLKTVRLLQFDIAAKDERAETDWVFATFAWMGPRKGDGFFDNLVPVSLQWGNDPKVYNQEIVESWINPSLKGIIYGWDARSTLGFPMVMARLTTSRLARSLAEGA
;
A
#
# COMPACT_ATOMS: atom_id res chain seq x y z
N MET A 1 18.47 79.66 27.29
CA MET A 1 18.35 80.00 25.87
C MET A 1 19.07 78.91 25.08
N VAL A 2 18.30 78.14 24.31
CA VAL A 2 18.67 77.28 23.17
C VAL A 2 19.65 76.11 23.39
N ARG A 3 19.07 74.91 23.29
CA ARG A 3 19.69 73.60 23.00
C ARG A 3 20.56 73.67 21.74
N ASN A 4 21.64 72.90 21.66
CA ASN A 4 21.83 72.05 20.48
C ASN A 4 22.65 70.80 20.80
N ILE A 5 22.05 69.69 20.40
CA ILE A 5 22.49 68.31 20.47
C ILE A 5 23.35 68.05 19.23
N THR A 6 24.46 67.33 19.35
CA THR A 6 24.98 66.60 18.19
C THR A 6 25.43 65.21 18.61
N LEU A 7 24.73 64.27 18.03
CA LEU A 7 24.65 62.85 18.30
C LEU A 7 25.90 62.14 17.76
N LYS A 8 26.58 61.34 18.58
CA LYS A 8 27.65 60.43 18.15
C LYS A 8 27.03 59.26 17.38
N THR A 9 27.39 59.15 16.11
CA THR A 9 27.03 58.02 15.23
C THR A 9 27.68 56.73 15.75
N GLN A 10 26.91 55.84 16.36
CA GLN A 10 27.30 54.44 16.53
C GLN A 10 26.82 53.65 15.31
N ILE A 11 27.76 53.04 14.60
CA ILE A 11 27.49 52.07 13.54
C ILE A 11 27.22 50.74 14.25
N SER A 12 25.94 50.45 14.51
CA SER A 12 25.50 49.11 14.86
C SER A 12 25.48 48.27 13.58
N ALA A 13 26.38 47.29 13.50
CA ALA A 13 26.32 46.23 12.49
C ALA A 13 25.06 45.40 12.73
N LEU A 14 24.02 45.70 11.97
CA LEU A 14 22.79 44.92 11.89
C LEU A 14 23.15 43.61 11.18
N PHE A 15 23.26 42.51 11.92
CA PHE A 15 23.22 41.16 11.35
C PHE A 15 21.82 40.97 10.76
N LEU A 16 21.68 41.28 9.48
CA LEU A 16 20.55 40.85 8.69
C LEU A 16 20.67 39.32 8.61
N CYS A 17 19.96 38.60 9.48
CA CYS A 17 19.50 37.27 9.14
C CYS A 17 18.63 37.43 7.91
N LEU A 18 19.24 37.36 6.72
CA LEU A 18 18.55 36.85 5.56
C LEU A 18 18.19 35.42 5.92
N SER A 19 17.00 35.25 6.50
CA SER A 19 16.21 34.07 6.27
C SER A 19 16.19 33.91 4.75
N ILE A 20 17.00 32.97 4.26
CA ILE A 20 16.84 32.42 2.93
C ILE A 20 15.46 31.77 3.00
N THR A 21 14.43 32.56 2.69
CA THR A 21 13.22 32.03 2.10
C THR A 21 13.68 31.46 0.77
N ALA A 22 14.22 30.25 0.82
CA ALA A 22 14.17 29.36 -0.31
C ALA A 22 12.67 29.23 -0.53
N GLY A 23 12.15 30.05 -1.45
CA GLY A 23 10.88 29.80 -2.08
C GLY A 23 11.03 28.43 -2.72
N MET A 24 10.73 27.39 -1.94
CA MET A 24 10.46 26.06 -2.41
C MET A 24 9.22 26.21 -3.28
N ALA A 25 9.44 26.55 -4.53
CA ALA A 25 8.51 26.24 -5.59
C ALA A 25 8.45 24.72 -5.63
N GLN A 26 7.56 24.19 -4.79
CA GLN A 26 6.98 22.85 -4.86
C GLN A 26 6.85 22.50 -6.34
N CYS A 27 7.41 21.37 -6.79
CA CYS A 27 7.10 20.85 -8.13
C CYS A 27 5.60 20.97 -8.32
N SER A 28 5.14 21.74 -9.30
CA SER A 28 3.71 22.00 -9.61
C SER A 28 2.83 20.79 -9.22
N ASP A 29 2.20 20.93 -8.05
CA ASP A 29 1.49 20.00 -7.14
C ASP A 29 0.97 18.64 -7.64
N PHE A 30 1.79 17.83 -8.31
CA PHE A 30 1.26 16.67 -9.03
C PHE A 30 0.02 17.08 -9.85
N ASP A 31 0.06 18.23 -10.54
CA ASP A 31 -1.13 18.74 -11.24
C ASP A 31 -1.66 17.73 -12.27
N GLY A 32 -0.75 16.93 -12.85
CA GLY A 32 -1.04 15.81 -13.73
C GLY A 32 -1.56 14.54 -13.06
N SER A 33 -1.74 14.56 -11.74
CA SER A 33 -2.31 13.45 -10.96
C SER A 33 -3.69 13.09 -11.48
N THR A 34 -3.94 11.80 -11.65
CA THR A 34 -5.26 11.28 -12.02
C THR A 34 -6.29 11.49 -10.91
N MET A 35 -5.87 11.80 -9.68
CA MET A 35 -6.78 12.23 -8.61
C MET A 35 -7.45 13.58 -8.91
N ASN A 36 -6.87 14.37 -9.82
CA ASN A 36 -7.43 15.64 -10.29
C ASN A 36 -8.31 15.48 -11.54
N ALA A 37 -8.49 14.25 -12.05
CA ALA A 37 -9.33 13.97 -13.22
C ALA A 37 -10.83 14.28 -13.00
N THR A 38 -11.23 14.43 -11.74
CA THR A 38 -12.54 14.93 -11.32
C THR A 38 -12.38 15.85 -10.12
N SER A 39 -13.26 16.84 -9.99
CA SER A 39 -13.38 17.72 -8.81
C SER A 39 -14.46 17.26 -7.83
N ILE A 40 -15.19 16.20 -8.16
CA ILE A 40 -16.34 15.71 -7.38
C ILE A 40 -15.85 14.75 -6.28
N GLY A 41 -16.24 15.03 -5.04
CA GLY A 41 -15.90 14.20 -3.87
C GLY A 41 -14.57 14.58 -3.20
N PRO A 42 -14.29 13.98 -2.03
CA PRO A 42 -13.09 14.28 -1.25
C PRO A 42 -11.84 13.82 -1.98
N LYS A 43 -10.76 14.61 -1.93
CA LYS A 43 -9.42 14.17 -2.36
C LYS A 43 -8.80 13.38 -1.22
N ALA A 44 -8.26 12.19 -1.49
CA ALA A 44 -7.54 11.42 -0.49
C ALA A 44 -6.30 12.19 -0.03
N VAL A 45 -6.05 12.15 1.28
CA VAL A 45 -4.88 12.75 1.91
C VAL A 45 -4.26 11.65 2.76
N TRP A 46 -3.06 11.23 2.37
CA TRP A 46 -2.26 10.24 3.07
C TRP A 46 -0.97 10.87 3.54
N ARG A 47 -0.40 10.36 4.63
CA ARG A 47 0.90 10.81 5.11
C ARG A 47 1.97 10.61 4.05
N THR A 48 2.65 11.72 3.75
CA THR A 48 3.79 11.84 2.83
C THR A 48 4.88 12.71 3.45
N ASP A 49 4.68 13.12 4.70
CA ASP A 49 5.63 13.76 5.60
C ASP A 49 6.56 12.70 6.19
N TYR A 50 7.49 12.21 5.37
CA TYR A 50 8.36 11.10 5.72
C TYR A 50 9.20 11.38 6.97
N PRO A 51 9.34 10.40 7.87
CA PRO A 51 10.16 10.55 9.06
C PRO A 51 11.64 10.51 8.69
N ASP A 52 12.49 11.07 9.55
CA ASP A 52 13.92 10.77 9.52
C ASP A 52 14.16 9.28 9.79
N ARG A 53 15.36 8.79 9.47
CA ARG A 53 15.74 7.40 9.75
C ARG A 53 15.60 7.09 11.24
N PRO A 54 14.68 6.18 11.64
CA PRO A 54 14.46 5.89 13.05
C PRO A 54 15.58 5.02 13.60
N GLU A 55 15.73 5.02 14.92
CA GLU A 55 16.50 3.97 15.62
C GLU A 55 15.83 2.60 15.41
N GLU A 56 16.63 1.53 15.44
CA GLU A 56 16.11 0.16 15.37
C GLU A 56 15.11 -0.09 16.50
N LYS A 57 13.96 -0.70 16.17
CA LYS A 57 12.87 -0.96 17.11
C LYS A 57 12.68 -2.46 17.28
N ASP A 58 12.54 -2.90 18.53
CA ASP A 58 12.06 -4.26 18.77
C ASP A 58 10.57 -4.35 18.40
N VAL A 59 10.28 -5.14 17.38
CA VAL A 59 8.94 -5.31 16.82
C VAL A 59 8.44 -6.73 17.05
N SER A 60 7.19 -6.84 17.50
CA SER A 60 6.65 -8.08 18.05
C SER A 60 6.62 -9.26 17.08
N TRP A 61 6.52 -9.01 15.76
CA TRP A 61 6.50 -10.07 14.75
C TRP A 61 7.87 -10.73 14.56
N LEU A 62 8.99 -10.02 14.79
CA LEU A 62 10.33 -10.61 14.69
C LEU A 62 10.58 -11.66 15.79
N ASN A 63 9.84 -11.58 16.91
CA ASN A 63 9.87 -12.58 17.98
C ASN A 63 9.05 -13.85 17.66
N VAL A 64 8.42 -13.93 16.48
CA VAL A 64 7.66 -15.11 16.02
C VAL A 64 8.42 -15.81 14.90
N ASP A 65 8.66 -17.12 15.07
CA ASP A 65 9.16 -17.99 13.99
C ASP A 65 8.02 -18.22 12.99
N PHE A 66 8.07 -17.49 11.87
CA PHE A 66 7.01 -17.51 10.87
C PHE A 66 6.88 -18.86 10.14
N LYS A 67 7.90 -19.72 10.18
CA LYS A 67 7.84 -21.07 9.60
C LYS A 67 7.06 -22.02 10.52
N LYS A 68 7.07 -21.76 11.83
CA LYS A 68 6.35 -22.54 12.84
C LYS A 68 4.95 -22.02 13.13
N ASP A 69 4.77 -20.69 13.21
CA ASP A 69 3.48 -20.06 13.49
C ASP A 69 3.19 -18.87 12.54
N PRO A 70 2.92 -19.16 11.25
CA PRO A 70 2.69 -18.14 10.24
C PRO A 70 1.49 -17.25 10.57
N LYS A 71 0.44 -17.83 11.17
CA LYS A 71 -0.77 -17.08 11.54
C LYS A 71 -0.48 -16.04 12.63
N LYS A 72 0.31 -16.41 13.66
CA LYS A 72 0.69 -15.46 14.71
C LYS A 72 1.60 -14.36 14.18
N TYR A 73 2.56 -14.69 13.32
CA TYR A 73 3.43 -13.71 12.67
C TYR A 73 2.60 -12.67 11.91
N MET A 74 1.72 -13.13 11.02
CA MET A 74 0.84 -12.27 10.23
C MET A 74 -0.05 -11.37 11.11
N ARG A 75 -0.62 -11.92 12.19
CA ARG A 75 -1.49 -11.17 13.10
C ARG A 75 -0.77 -10.09 13.89
N GLN A 76 0.49 -10.30 14.27
CA GLN A 76 1.28 -9.27 14.95
C GLN A 76 1.46 -8.05 14.04
N ILE A 77 1.74 -8.26 12.76
CA ILE A 77 1.84 -7.18 11.79
C ILE A 77 0.47 -6.51 11.57
N LEU A 78 -0.60 -7.30 11.37
CA LEU A 78 -1.95 -6.75 11.22
C LEU A 78 -2.35 -5.87 12.41
N GLN A 79 -2.00 -6.27 13.62
CA GLN A 79 -2.27 -5.51 14.84
C GLN A 79 -1.56 -4.15 14.86
N SER A 80 -0.34 -4.07 14.32
CA SER A 80 0.39 -2.79 14.19
C SER A 80 -0.24 -1.83 13.18
N ALA A 81 -0.93 -2.36 12.15
CA ALA A 81 -1.67 -1.55 11.18
C ALA A 81 -3.03 -1.09 11.71
N ARG A 82 -3.66 -1.89 12.58
CA ARG A 82 -5.06 -1.70 13.00
C ARG A 82 -5.38 -0.33 13.58
N THR A 83 -4.44 0.27 14.31
CA THR A 83 -4.66 1.58 14.96
C THR A 83 -4.56 2.75 14.00
N GLY A 84 -3.91 2.58 12.84
CA GLY A 84 -3.68 3.66 11.89
C GLY A 84 -4.81 3.90 10.89
N PHE A 85 -5.79 2.98 10.80
CA PHE A 85 -6.82 3.06 9.76
C PHE A 85 -8.22 2.85 10.30
N SER A 86 -9.18 3.58 9.72
CA SER A 86 -10.59 3.43 10.03
C SER A 86 -11.45 3.59 8.77
N ILE A 87 -12.74 3.26 8.90
CA ILE A 87 -13.73 3.49 7.86
C ILE A 87 -14.57 4.70 8.28
N LYS A 88 -14.54 5.77 7.49
CA LYS A 88 -15.39 6.95 7.66
C LYS A 88 -16.04 7.31 6.34
N GLU A 89 -17.35 7.56 6.34
CA GLU A 89 -18.08 8.02 5.14
C GLU A 89 -17.82 7.13 3.90
N LYS A 90 -17.83 5.80 4.07
CA LYS A 90 -17.52 4.82 3.01
C LYS A 90 -16.13 5.03 2.37
N ARG A 91 -15.15 5.49 3.14
CA ARG A 91 -13.75 5.62 2.72
C ARG A 91 -12.84 4.98 3.74
N LEU A 92 -11.73 4.41 3.27
CA LEU A 92 -10.58 4.14 4.10
C LEU A 92 -9.93 5.48 4.42
N VAL A 93 -9.67 5.75 5.70
CA VAL A 93 -9.01 6.97 6.16
C VAL A 93 -7.97 6.67 7.23
N GLY A 94 -6.93 7.48 7.30
CA GLY A 94 -5.92 7.44 8.35
C GLY A 94 -6.46 7.99 9.68
N SER A 95 -5.72 7.79 10.76
CA SER A 95 -6.03 8.41 12.06
C SER A 95 -5.65 9.89 12.12
N GLY A 96 -4.75 10.34 11.24
CA GLY A 96 -4.13 11.66 11.21
C GLY A 96 -2.73 11.67 11.83
N ASP A 97 -2.42 10.68 12.66
CA ASP A 97 -1.15 10.46 13.36
C ASP A 97 -0.61 9.03 13.13
N GLU A 98 -1.16 8.33 12.14
CA GLU A 98 -0.79 6.95 11.84
C GLU A 98 0.69 6.85 11.53
N GLN A 99 1.33 5.80 11.99
CA GLN A 99 2.73 5.50 11.69
C GLN A 99 2.83 4.71 10.37
N TRP A 100 2.08 5.16 9.36
CA TRP A 100 1.95 4.54 8.04
C TRP A 100 1.90 5.59 6.95
N TRP A 101 2.81 5.53 5.98
CA TRP A 101 2.96 6.54 4.91
C TRP A 101 2.74 5.92 3.54
N ALA A 102 2.12 6.66 2.64
CA ALA A 102 1.98 6.27 1.24
C ALA A 102 3.20 6.73 0.43
N SER A 103 3.60 5.99 -0.61
CA SER A 103 4.57 6.49 -1.61
C SER A 103 3.87 7.45 -2.60
N PRO A 104 4.47 8.56 -3.01
CA PRO A 104 3.94 9.40 -4.08
C PRO A 104 4.15 8.70 -5.44
N TRP A 105 3.82 9.39 -6.54
CA TRP A 105 4.14 9.03 -7.93
C TRP A 105 3.41 7.83 -8.57
N MET A 106 2.57 7.09 -7.84
CA MET A 106 1.64 6.08 -8.43
C MET A 106 0.38 6.69 -9.07
N ASP A 107 0.39 7.99 -9.36
CA ASP A 107 -0.82 8.77 -9.63
C ASP A 107 -0.92 9.26 -11.07
N PHE A 108 -0.15 8.68 -11.98
CA PHE A 108 -0.19 8.97 -13.42
C PHE A 108 -0.71 7.79 -14.23
N THR A 109 -1.01 8.02 -15.52
CA THR A 109 -1.51 7.04 -16.50
C THR A 109 -2.92 6.51 -16.20
N ASP A 110 -3.47 5.67 -17.09
CA ASP A 110 -4.79 5.06 -16.90
C ASP A 110 -4.87 4.17 -15.64
N ALA A 111 -3.72 3.72 -15.11
CA ALA A 111 -3.64 2.96 -13.86
C ALA A 111 -3.56 3.84 -12.61
N GLY A 112 -3.38 5.15 -12.75
CA GLY A 112 -3.09 6.06 -11.64
C GLY A 112 -4.21 6.18 -10.61
N ARG A 113 -3.88 6.76 -9.46
CA ARG A 113 -4.75 6.93 -8.30
C ARG A 113 -6.15 7.49 -8.60
N GLU A 114 -7.17 6.92 -7.96
CA GLU A 114 -8.51 7.49 -7.89
C GLU A 114 -8.64 8.51 -6.75
N ARG A 115 -9.65 9.37 -6.82
CA ARG A 115 -9.71 10.57 -5.99
C ARG A 115 -10.04 10.32 -4.52
N ASN A 116 -10.97 9.43 -4.18
CA ASN A 116 -11.60 9.39 -2.85
C ASN A 116 -10.71 8.77 -1.77
N MET A 117 -9.94 7.75 -2.12
CA MET A 117 -9.07 6.97 -1.24
C MET A 117 -7.65 6.83 -1.82
N GLY A 118 -7.35 7.39 -3.00
CA GLY A 118 -6.03 7.32 -3.60
C GLY A 118 -5.70 5.92 -4.13
N LEU A 119 -6.70 5.10 -4.46
CA LEU A 119 -6.46 3.73 -4.93
C LEU A 119 -5.86 3.72 -6.34
N THR A 120 -4.85 2.89 -6.57
CA THR A 120 -4.25 2.60 -7.88
C THR A 120 -4.94 1.39 -8.51
N LYS A 121 -5.09 1.36 -9.82
CA LYS A 121 -5.70 0.22 -10.52
C LYS A 121 -4.72 -0.94 -10.60
N GLU A 122 -5.15 -2.13 -10.17
CA GLU A 122 -4.33 -3.35 -10.19
C GLU A 122 -4.75 -4.28 -11.34
N ARG A 123 -3.96 -5.34 -11.57
CA ARG A 123 -4.39 -6.45 -12.42
C ARG A 123 -5.76 -7.00 -11.99
N GLY A 124 -6.71 -6.98 -12.91
CA GLY A 124 -8.03 -7.57 -12.67
C GLY A 124 -8.01 -9.11 -12.64
N PRO A 125 -8.88 -9.74 -11.84
CA PRO A 125 -9.03 -11.19 -11.75
C PRO A 125 -9.49 -11.82 -13.06
N HIS A 126 -8.87 -12.93 -13.46
CA HIS A 126 -9.40 -13.79 -14.52
C HIS A 126 -10.62 -14.59 -14.06
N LYS A 127 -11.28 -15.28 -15.00
CA LYS A 127 -12.39 -16.17 -14.70
C LYS A 127 -11.92 -17.25 -13.74
N GLY A 128 -12.63 -17.43 -12.64
CA GLY A 128 -12.25 -18.41 -11.63
C GLY A 128 -11.22 -17.92 -10.61
N ASP A 129 -10.68 -16.69 -10.73
CA ASP A 129 -9.69 -16.17 -9.77
C ASP A 129 -10.35 -15.94 -8.41
N LEU A 130 -11.40 -15.13 -8.32
CA LEU A 130 -11.98 -14.77 -7.01
C LEU A 130 -12.82 -15.90 -6.41
N ALA A 131 -13.59 -16.60 -7.24
CA ALA A 131 -14.37 -17.77 -6.86
C ALA A 131 -14.49 -18.70 -8.07
N LYS A 132 -14.77 -19.99 -7.86
CA LYS A 132 -14.87 -21.00 -8.94
C LYS A 132 -15.70 -20.54 -10.15
N ASN A 133 -16.80 -19.83 -9.90
CA ASN A 133 -17.73 -19.34 -10.94
C ASN A 133 -17.61 -17.83 -11.20
N SER A 134 -16.60 -17.16 -10.64
CA SER A 134 -16.41 -15.72 -10.87
C SER A 134 -16.12 -15.43 -12.35
N PRO A 135 -16.76 -14.42 -12.95
CA PRO A 135 -16.70 -14.18 -14.40
C PRO A 135 -15.35 -13.65 -14.87
N GLY A 136 -14.52 -13.15 -13.96
CA GLY A 136 -13.26 -12.50 -14.30
C GLY A 136 -13.48 -11.20 -15.06
N THR A 137 -14.36 -10.34 -14.57
CA THR A 137 -14.60 -9.00 -15.11
C THR A 137 -14.55 -7.92 -14.03
N SER A 138 -14.41 -8.32 -12.77
CA SER A 138 -14.27 -7.39 -11.66
C SER A 138 -12.96 -6.61 -11.76
N GLN A 139 -12.97 -5.41 -11.20
CA GLN A 139 -11.79 -4.58 -11.04
C GLN A 139 -11.19 -4.81 -9.65
N VAL A 140 -9.87 -4.61 -9.56
CA VAL A 140 -9.15 -4.55 -8.29
C VAL A 140 -8.39 -3.23 -8.22
N TRP A 141 -8.46 -2.60 -7.06
CA TRP A 141 -7.88 -1.30 -6.80
C TRP A 141 -7.21 -1.32 -5.44
N ALA A 142 -6.05 -0.69 -5.28
CA ALA A 142 -5.26 -0.82 -4.07
C ALA A 142 -4.62 0.47 -3.59
N VAL A 143 -4.38 0.55 -2.29
CA VAL A 143 -3.51 1.57 -1.70
C VAL A 143 -2.54 0.91 -0.73
N GLY A 144 -1.26 1.25 -0.90
CA GLY A 144 -0.16 0.72 -0.11
C GLY A 144 0.43 1.76 0.83
N PHE A 145 0.90 1.28 1.99
CA PHE A 145 1.55 2.08 3.02
C PHE A 145 2.81 1.39 3.53
N TYR A 146 3.72 2.17 4.10
CA TYR A 146 4.96 1.71 4.70
C TYR A 146 5.01 2.20 6.14
N ASN A 147 5.46 1.34 7.04
CA ASN A 147 5.72 1.75 8.42
C ASN A 147 6.92 2.70 8.49
N GLU A 148 7.16 3.30 9.65
CA GLU A 148 8.16 4.35 9.87
C GLU A 148 9.58 4.02 9.33
N PRO A 149 10.18 2.83 9.59
CA PRO A 149 11.49 2.47 9.01
C PRO A 149 11.47 2.41 7.48
N GLY A 150 10.39 1.89 6.89
CA GLY A 150 10.23 1.85 5.44
C GLY A 150 9.99 3.22 4.82
N ALA A 151 9.22 4.05 5.51
CA ALA A 151 8.87 5.40 5.09
C ALA A 151 10.08 6.35 5.13
N ALA A 152 11.02 6.16 6.06
CA ALA A 152 12.23 6.97 6.13
C ALA A 152 13.10 6.87 4.86
N ILE A 153 13.08 5.72 4.19
CA ILE A 153 13.76 5.54 2.91
C ILE A 153 13.17 6.45 1.81
N PHE A 154 11.88 6.75 1.88
CA PHE A 154 11.25 7.68 0.95
C PHE A 154 11.63 9.13 1.21
N GLY A 155 11.98 9.49 2.45
CA GLY A 155 12.57 10.80 2.74
C GLY A 155 13.83 11.05 1.91
N ASP A 156 14.70 10.04 1.81
CA ASP A 156 15.91 10.11 0.98
C ASP A 156 15.60 10.14 -0.53
N ILE A 157 14.64 9.32 -0.98
CA ILE A 157 14.30 9.22 -2.42
C ILE A 157 13.65 10.49 -2.94
N TYR A 158 12.77 11.09 -2.14
CA TYR A 158 11.97 12.25 -2.51
C TYR A 158 12.46 13.53 -1.82
N GLU A 159 13.73 13.58 -1.39
CA GLU A 159 14.37 14.80 -0.86
C GLU A 159 14.24 15.96 -1.87
N ASP A 160 14.45 15.66 -3.15
CA ASP A 160 13.98 16.47 -4.27
C ASP A 160 12.78 15.77 -4.93
N PRO A 161 11.53 16.16 -4.59
CA PRO A 161 10.35 15.54 -5.16
C PRO A 161 10.24 15.70 -6.68
N CYS A 162 10.91 16.68 -7.29
CA CYS A 162 10.91 16.87 -8.75
C CYS A 162 11.89 15.94 -9.47
N ASN A 163 12.92 15.48 -8.76
CA ASN A 163 13.98 14.68 -9.31
C ASN A 163 14.27 13.52 -8.35
N PRO A 164 13.31 12.60 -8.17
CA PRO A 164 13.46 11.51 -7.22
C PRO A 164 14.67 10.67 -7.57
N PHE A 165 15.52 10.43 -6.58
CA PHE A 165 16.76 9.70 -6.75
C PHE A 165 16.66 8.32 -6.09
N LEU A 166 16.80 7.26 -6.88
CA LEU A 166 16.83 5.90 -6.37
C LEU A 166 18.28 5.40 -6.31
N PRO A 167 18.86 5.21 -5.10
CA PRO A 167 20.21 4.67 -4.98
C PRO A 167 20.31 3.25 -5.54
N VAL A 168 21.43 2.93 -6.20
CA VAL A 168 21.67 1.63 -6.87
C VAL A 168 21.58 0.44 -5.91
N ALA A 169 21.95 0.63 -4.64
CA ALA A 169 21.95 -0.39 -3.60
C ALA A 169 21.07 -0.01 -2.41
N LEU A 170 19.86 0.52 -2.69
CA LEU A 170 18.90 0.82 -1.65
C LEU A 170 18.54 -0.44 -0.84
N GLN A 171 18.64 -0.34 0.48
CA GLN A 171 18.27 -1.39 1.42
C GLN A 171 17.28 -0.82 2.42
N PHE A 172 16.18 -1.55 2.61
CA PHE A 172 15.19 -1.23 3.63
C PHE A 172 15.68 -1.72 5.00
N PRO A 173 15.45 -0.96 6.09
CA PRO A 173 15.73 -1.40 7.46
C PRO A 173 15.03 -2.72 7.80
N LYS A 174 15.59 -3.46 8.76
CA LYS A 174 15.14 -4.80 9.15
C LYS A 174 13.68 -4.87 9.59
N GLU A 175 13.16 -3.81 10.19
CA GLU A 175 11.80 -3.71 10.71
C GLU A 175 10.80 -3.19 9.66
N THR A 176 11.24 -3.02 8.41
CA THR A 176 10.37 -2.48 7.36
C THR A 176 9.19 -3.40 7.11
N VAL A 177 8.01 -2.81 7.09
CA VAL A 177 6.77 -3.44 6.66
C VAL A 177 6.07 -2.53 5.67
N SER A 178 5.73 -3.09 4.51
CA SER A 178 4.73 -2.54 3.62
C SER A 178 3.41 -3.29 3.80
N ILE A 179 2.31 -2.55 3.87
CA ILE A 179 0.95 -3.09 3.90
C ILE A 179 0.18 -2.56 2.71
N LYS A 180 -0.80 -3.32 2.23
CA LYS A 180 -1.61 -2.91 1.07
C LYS A 180 -3.05 -3.36 1.23
N PHE A 181 -3.97 -2.41 1.14
CA PHE A 181 -5.40 -2.68 1.11
C PHE A 181 -5.84 -2.86 -0.34
N LEU A 182 -6.42 -4.02 -0.66
CA LEU A 182 -6.97 -4.34 -1.98
C LEU A 182 -8.49 -4.33 -1.92
N PHE A 183 -9.12 -3.68 -2.88
CA PHE A 183 -10.56 -3.51 -3.00
C PHE A 183 -11.06 -4.07 -4.32
N THR A 184 -12.32 -4.51 -4.37
CA THR A 184 -12.95 -5.00 -5.59
C THR A 184 -14.40 -4.56 -5.74
N ASP A 185 -14.87 -4.43 -6.99
CA ASP A 185 -16.28 -4.23 -7.34
C ASP A 185 -17.04 -5.56 -7.55
N ALA A 186 -16.44 -6.69 -7.16
CA ALA A 186 -17.05 -8.01 -7.27
C ALA A 186 -18.39 -8.09 -6.53
N ASP A 187 -19.35 -8.78 -7.14
CA ASP A 187 -20.68 -9.01 -6.58
C ASP A 187 -20.59 -10.05 -5.44
N PRO A 188 -20.97 -9.71 -4.19
CA PRO A 188 -20.97 -10.66 -3.07
C PRO A 188 -21.92 -11.85 -3.27
N LYS A 189 -22.86 -11.80 -4.23
CA LYS A 189 -23.68 -12.96 -4.59
C LYS A 189 -22.89 -14.01 -5.37
N ILE A 190 -21.83 -13.60 -6.06
CA ILE A 190 -20.92 -14.48 -6.83
C ILE A 190 -19.70 -14.83 -5.98
N VAL A 191 -19.08 -13.82 -5.37
CA VAL A 191 -17.92 -13.97 -4.50
C VAL A 191 -18.41 -13.96 -3.04
N THR A 192 -18.99 -15.08 -2.63
CA THR A 192 -19.80 -15.19 -1.41
C THR A 192 -19.06 -14.94 -0.12
N TYR A 193 -17.74 -15.14 -0.09
CA TYR A 193 -16.94 -14.78 1.08
C TYR A 193 -16.86 -13.27 1.33
N LEU A 194 -17.30 -12.42 0.39
CA LEU A 194 -17.47 -10.95 0.55
C LEU A 194 -18.83 -10.54 1.14
N ALA A 195 -19.68 -11.49 1.54
CA ALA A 195 -20.99 -11.22 2.10
C ALA A 195 -20.92 -10.38 3.38
N SER A 196 -21.50 -9.18 3.37
CA SER A 196 -21.45 -8.18 4.46
C SER A 196 -20.09 -7.49 4.66
N ALA A 197 -19.23 -7.51 3.64
CA ALA A 197 -18.02 -6.69 3.64
C ALA A 197 -18.36 -5.20 3.72
N PRO A 198 -17.52 -4.39 4.40
CA PRO A 198 -17.69 -2.95 4.41
C PRO A 198 -17.68 -2.41 2.97
N GLU A 199 -18.58 -1.47 2.72
CA GLU A 199 -18.71 -0.82 1.43
C GLU A 199 -17.96 0.52 1.43
N PHE A 200 -17.19 0.71 0.36
CA PHE A 200 -16.44 1.92 0.10
C PHE A 200 -16.86 2.53 -1.23
N GLU A 201 -16.64 3.83 -1.40
CA GLU A 201 -16.93 4.54 -2.65
C GLU A 201 -15.64 5.03 -3.29
N ALA A 202 -15.33 4.51 -4.48
CA ALA A 202 -14.13 4.82 -5.25
C ALA A 202 -14.48 5.26 -6.68
N TRP A 203 -13.68 6.15 -7.25
CA TRP A 203 -13.79 6.51 -8.66
C TRP A 203 -13.03 5.49 -9.51
N ILE A 204 -13.73 4.48 -10.02
CA ILE A 204 -13.12 3.40 -10.83
C ILE A 204 -13.67 3.41 -12.26
N ASP A 205 -13.12 2.56 -13.13
CA ASP A 205 -13.51 2.57 -14.54
C ASP A 205 -14.98 2.19 -14.75
N THR A 206 -15.57 2.72 -15.81
CA THR A 206 -17.00 2.56 -16.16
C THR A 206 -17.40 1.12 -16.43
N GLU A 207 -16.53 0.33 -17.05
CA GLU A 207 -16.80 -1.05 -17.43
C GLU A 207 -16.14 -2.06 -16.49
N LYS A 208 -16.79 -3.21 -16.35
CA LYS A 208 -16.21 -4.39 -15.70
C LYS A 208 -15.20 -5.02 -16.67
N ASN A 209 -13.93 -4.66 -16.57
CA ASN A 209 -12.87 -5.22 -17.42
C ASN A 209 -11.59 -5.49 -16.63
N ASN A 210 -10.93 -6.60 -16.96
CA ASN A 210 -9.62 -6.96 -16.42
C ASN A 210 -8.54 -6.06 -17.03
N ALA A 211 -8.02 -5.09 -16.27
CA ALA A 211 -6.77 -4.31 -16.41
C ALA A 211 -6.25 -3.80 -17.78
N LYS A 212 -6.76 -4.26 -18.92
CA LYS A 212 -6.25 -4.04 -20.28
C LYS A 212 -6.92 -2.88 -21.00
N SER A 213 -8.05 -2.37 -20.48
CA SER A 213 -8.71 -1.22 -21.07
C SER A 213 -7.96 0.05 -20.70
N LYS A 214 -7.31 0.66 -21.69
CA LYS A 214 -6.82 2.04 -21.64
C LYS A 214 -8.03 2.97 -21.58
N ARG A 215 -8.42 3.36 -20.38
CA ARG A 215 -9.58 4.23 -20.12
C ARG A 215 -9.04 5.50 -19.47
N PRO A 216 -9.35 6.67 -20.03
CA PRO A 216 -8.83 7.89 -19.48
C PRO A 216 -9.46 8.12 -18.09
N PRO A 217 -8.67 8.49 -17.07
CA PRO A 217 -9.15 8.67 -15.69
C PRO A 217 -10.37 9.58 -15.54
N LYS A 218 -10.57 10.54 -16.46
CA LYS A 218 -11.74 11.44 -16.50
C LYS A 218 -13.07 10.74 -16.72
N GLU A 219 -13.07 9.51 -17.24
CA GLU A 219 -14.28 8.71 -17.47
C GLU A 219 -14.67 7.85 -16.27
N ARG A 220 -13.82 7.78 -15.24
CA ARG A 220 -14.13 6.99 -14.04
C ARG A 220 -15.46 7.44 -13.43
N MET A 221 -16.18 6.51 -12.82
CA MET A 221 -17.43 6.77 -12.13
C MET A 221 -17.34 6.31 -10.69
N LEU A 222 -18.05 7.02 -9.80
CA LEU A 222 -18.19 6.61 -8.42
C LEU A 222 -18.91 5.26 -8.36
N LYS A 223 -18.25 4.25 -7.79
CA LYS A 223 -18.82 2.91 -7.60
C LYS A 223 -18.51 2.36 -6.22
N THR A 224 -19.37 1.44 -5.80
CA THR A 224 -19.14 0.66 -4.58
C THR A 224 -18.05 -0.38 -4.81
N VAL A 225 -17.04 -0.35 -3.95
CA VAL A 225 -16.02 -1.40 -3.83
C VAL A 225 -16.03 -1.97 -2.40
N ARG A 226 -15.47 -3.17 -2.24
CA ARG A 226 -15.38 -3.88 -0.95
C ARG A 226 -13.94 -4.29 -0.69
N LEU A 227 -13.55 -4.34 0.58
CA LEU A 227 -12.25 -4.86 0.96
C LEU A 227 -12.15 -6.33 0.53
N LEU A 228 -11.21 -6.62 -0.36
CA LEU A 228 -10.93 -7.95 -0.88
C LEU A 228 -9.82 -8.60 -0.04
N GLN A 229 -8.70 -7.91 0.09
CA GLN A 229 -7.46 -8.42 0.65
C GLN A 229 -6.70 -7.36 1.44
N PHE A 230 -5.84 -7.83 2.33
CA PHE A 230 -4.82 -7.04 3.00
C PHE A 230 -3.49 -7.78 2.85
N ASP A 231 -2.58 -7.20 2.08
CA ASP A 231 -1.27 -7.80 1.80
C ASP A 231 -0.18 -7.16 2.66
N ILE A 232 0.85 -7.95 2.95
CA ILE A 232 2.02 -7.58 3.75
C ILE A 232 3.27 -7.96 2.97
N ALA A 233 4.26 -7.08 2.97
CA ALA A 233 5.66 -7.41 2.71
C ALA A 233 6.48 -6.95 3.91
N ALA A 234 7.07 -7.88 4.64
CA ALA A 234 7.88 -7.60 5.83
C ALA A 234 9.33 -7.99 5.57
N LYS A 235 10.27 -7.08 5.84
CA LYS A 235 11.69 -7.38 5.87
C LYS A 235 11.95 -8.30 7.06
N ASP A 236 12.58 -9.43 6.80
CA ASP A 236 12.93 -10.43 7.80
C ASP A 236 14.06 -11.32 7.25
N GLU A 237 15.29 -11.09 7.74
CA GLU A 237 16.52 -11.76 7.30
C GLU A 237 16.51 -13.30 7.51
N ARG A 238 15.53 -13.84 8.24
CA ARG A 238 15.35 -15.28 8.40
C ARG A 238 14.72 -15.95 7.16
N ALA A 239 14.20 -15.14 6.23
CA ALA A 239 13.71 -15.55 4.90
C ALA A 239 14.86 -15.58 3.89
N GLU A 240 14.83 -16.46 2.90
CA GLU A 240 15.91 -16.57 1.89
C GLU A 240 16.07 -15.27 1.07
N THR A 241 14.97 -14.55 0.88
CA THR A 241 14.91 -13.31 0.10
C THR A 241 15.04 -12.05 0.96
N ASP A 242 15.24 -12.21 2.27
CA ASP A 242 15.01 -11.22 3.31
C ASP A 242 13.57 -10.67 3.41
N TRP A 243 12.62 -11.22 2.66
CA TRP A 243 11.25 -10.71 2.63
C TRP A 243 10.23 -11.82 2.83
N VAL A 244 9.29 -11.56 3.72
CA VAL A 244 8.14 -12.41 3.98
C VAL A 244 6.90 -11.72 3.43
N PHE A 245 6.21 -12.39 2.52
CA PHE A 245 4.99 -11.90 1.88
C PHE A 245 3.78 -12.62 2.46
N ALA A 246 2.77 -11.86 2.85
CA ALA A 246 1.55 -12.41 3.43
C ALA A 246 0.32 -11.82 2.79
N THR A 247 -0.74 -12.61 2.73
CA THR A 247 -2.06 -12.15 2.30
C THR A 247 -3.09 -12.51 3.35
N PHE A 248 -3.96 -11.57 3.66
CA PHE A 248 -5.24 -11.79 4.30
C PHE A 248 -6.35 -11.60 3.27
N ALA A 249 -7.45 -12.32 3.42
CA ALA A 249 -8.69 -12.05 2.70
C ALA A 249 -9.74 -11.58 3.70
N TRP A 250 -10.60 -10.67 3.26
CA TRP A 250 -11.83 -10.40 3.99
C TRP A 250 -12.73 -11.64 3.91
N MET A 251 -13.21 -12.11 5.06
CA MET A 251 -14.05 -13.32 5.14
C MET A 251 -15.32 -13.05 5.94
N GLY A 252 -16.46 -13.15 5.28
CA GLY A 252 -17.78 -13.00 5.88
C GLY A 252 -18.26 -14.23 6.67
N PRO A 253 -19.33 -14.08 7.47
CA PRO A 253 -20.08 -12.83 7.74
C PRO A 253 -19.28 -11.84 8.61
N ARG A 254 -19.75 -10.59 8.70
CA ARG A 254 -19.15 -9.52 9.52
C ARG A 254 -18.95 -9.97 10.98
N LYS A 255 -17.77 -9.70 11.55
CA LYS A 255 -17.36 -10.03 12.93
C LYS A 255 -16.73 -8.82 13.59
N GLY A 256 -16.83 -8.70 14.92
CA GLY A 256 -16.14 -7.68 15.69
C GLY A 256 -16.35 -6.27 15.12
N ASP A 257 -15.26 -5.55 14.85
CA ASP A 257 -15.29 -4.21 14.23
C ASP A 257 -15.87 -4.18 12.80
N GLY A 258 -15.96 -5.34 12.15
CA GLY A 258 -16.39 -5.48 10.76
C GLY A 258 -15.39 -5.00 9.73
N PHE A 259 -14.13 -4.86 10.13
CA PHE A 259 -13.03 -4.43 9.29
C PHE A 259 -11.83 -5.35 9.48
N PHE A 260 -11.00 -5.13 10.50
CA PHE A 260 -9.81 -5.93 10.75
C PHE A 260 -10.15 -7.32 11.31
N ASP A 261 -11.24 -7.47 12.07
CA ASP A 261 -11.64 -8.77 12.65
C ASP A 261 -12.13 -9.78 11.62
N ASN A 262 -12.43 -9.33 10.40
CA ASN A 262 -12.80 -10.16 9.27
C ASN A 262 -11.61 -10.57 8.38
N LEU A 263 -10.41 -10.05 8.63
CA LEU A 263 -9.22 -10.41 7.87
C LEU A 263 -8.67 -11.74 8.36
N VAL A 264 -8.80 -12.77 7.52
CA VAL A 264 -8.33 -14.13 7.81
C VAL A 264 -7.02 -14.38 7.07
N PRO A 265 -5.96 -14.89 7.75
CA PRO A 265 -4.71 -15.29 7.11
C PRO A 265 -4.95 -16.28 5.97
N VAL A 266 -4.46 -15.95 4.78
CA VAL A 266 -4.61 -16.75 3.56
C VAL A 266 -3.35 -17.54 3.26
N SER A 267 -2.23 -16.82 3.15
CA SER A 267 -0.95 -17.41 2.80
C SER A 267 0.19 -16.57 3.37
N LEU A 268 1.33 -17.22 3.58
CA LEU A 268 2.61 -16.63 3.92
C LEU A 268 3.69 -17.27 3.06
N GLN A 269 4.59 -16.48 2.47
CA GLN A 269 5.68 -16.95 1.62
C GLN A 269 6.99 -16.29 2.10
N TRP A 270 8.05 -17.07 2.26
CA TRP A 270 9.34 -16.61 2.81
C TRP A 270 10.55 -17.01 1.93
N GLY A 271 10.27 -17.39 0.69
CA GLY A 271 11.26 -17.80 -0.27
C GLY A 271 10.64 -17.91 -1.66
N ASN A 272 11.42 -18.39 -2.62
CA ASN A 272 11.06 -18.41 -4.04
C ASN A 272 11.08 -19.82 -4.64
N ASP A 273 11.39 -20.85 -3.83
CA ASP A 273 11.45 -22.25 -4.23
C ASP A 273 12.10 -22.43 -5.62
N PRO A 274 13.36 -21.96 -5.85
CA PRO A 274 13.92 -21.75 -7.19
C PRO A 274 14.08 -23.00 -8.06
N LYS A 275 13.84 -24.18 -7.48
CA LYS A 275 13.92 -25.51 -8.12
C LYS A 275 12.58 -26.25 -8.15
N VAL A 276 11.51 -25.66 -7.64
CA VAL A 276 10.16 -26.22 -7.66
C VAL A 276 9.41 -25.64 -8.84
N TYR A 277 9.12 -26.49 -9.84
CA TYR A 277 8.35 -26.11 -11.04
C TYR A 277 6.95 -26.74 -11.07
N ASN A 278 6.55 -27.37 -9.97
CA ASN A 278 5.27 -28.02 -9.77
C ASN A 278 4.55 -27.40 -8.56
N GLN A 279 3.59 -28.12 -7.97
CA GLN A 279 2.82 -27.64 -6.81
C GLN A 279 3.48 -27.91 -5.45
N GLU A 280 4.69 -28.47 -5.42
CA GLU A 280 5.43 -28.86 -4.20
C GLU A 280 6.20 -27.67 -3.61
N ILE A 281 5.53 -26.51 -3.50
CA ILE A 281 6.09 -25.27 -2.93
C ILE A 281 6.29 -25.50 -1.42
N VAL A 282 7.51 -25.33 -0.92
CA VAL A 282 7.87 -25.58 0.50
C VAL A 282 8.24 -24.33 1.26
N GLU A 283 8.55 -23.23 0.57
CA GLU A 283 8.84 -21.93 1.19
C GLU A 283 7.59 -21.06 1.37
N SER A 284 6.47 -21.72 1.64
CA SER A 284 5.20 -21.07 1.91
C SER A 284 4.32 -21.87 2.86
N TRP A 285 3.36 -21.17 3.43
CA TRP A 285 2.23 -21.72 4.15
C TRP A 285 0.95 -21.21 3.49
N ILE A 286 0.01 -22.11 3.23
CA ILE A 286 -1.33 -21.79 2.72
C ILE A 286 -2.34 -22.27 3.76
N ASN A 287 -3.35 -21.46 4.04
CA ASN A 287 -4.38 -21.82 5.01
C ASN A 287 -5.29 -22.94 4.46
N PRO A 288 -5.24 -24.17 5.01
CA PRO A 288 -6.04 -25.29 4.50
C PRO A 288 -7.55 -25.06 4.68
N SER A 289 -7.96 -24.25 5.66
CA SER A 289 -9.38 -23.99 5.94
C SER A 289 -10.07 -23.14 4.86
N LEU A 290 -9.31 -22.57 3.93
CA LEU A 290 -9.85 -21.72 2.85
C LEU A 290 -9.92 -22.46 1.50
N LYS A 291 -9.55 -23.75 1.48
CA LYS A 291 -9.71 -24.62 0.32
C LYS A 291 -11.20 -24.81 0.02
N GLY A 292 -11.58 -24.73 -1.25
CA GLY A 292 -12.95 -24.69 -1.73
C GLY A 292 -13.63 -23.32 -1.62
N ILE A 293 -12.99 -22.34 -0.96
CA ILE A 293 -13.55 -20.99 -0.78
C ILE A 293 -12.82 -19.98 -1.68
N ILE A 294 -11.50 -19.90 -1.56
CA ILE A 294 -10.67 -18.96 -2.33
C ILE A 294 -9.65 -19.65 -3.24
N TYR A 295 -9.51 -20.97 -3.14
CA TYR A 295 -8.67 -21.83 -3.99
C TYR A 295 -9.13 -23.29 -3.93
N GLY A 296 -8.47 -24.18 -4.66
CA GLY A 296 -8.71 -25.63 -4.64
C GLY A 296 -9.59 -26.15 -5.78
N TRP A 297 -9.66 -25.41 -6.88
CA TRP A 297 -10.29 -25.83 -8.15
C TRP A 297 -9.32 -25.63 -9.32
N ASP A 298 -9.60 -26.19 -10.49
CA ASP A 298 -8.63 -26.27 -11.60
C ASP A 298 -8.03 -24.91 -11.98
N ALA A 299 -8.85 -23.87 -12.10
CA ALA A 299 -8.40 -22.51 -12.42
C ALA A 299 -7.56 -21.84 -11.31
N ARG A 300 -7.65 -22.32 -10.06
CA ARG A 300 -6.94 -21.78 -8.89
C ARG A 300 -6.65 -22.89 -7.89
N SER A 301 -5.78 -23.82 -8.28
CA SER A 301 -5.51 -25.05 -7.52
C SER A 301 -4.75 -24.79 -6.23
N THR A 302 -3.93 -23.74 -6.19
CA THR A 302 -3.17 -23.27 -5.02
C THR A 302 -3.24 -21.75 -4.89
N LEU A 303 -2.74 -21.24 -3.76
CA LEU A 303 -2.53 -19.82 -3.49
C LEU A 303 -1.02 -19.54 -3.44
N GLY A 304 -0.64 -18.32 -3.78
CA GLY A 304 0.74 -17.94 -3.98
C GLY A 304 0.91 -17.38 -5.37
N PHE A 305 1.79 -16.39 -5.50
CA PHE A 305 2.27 -15.99 -6.80
C PHE A 305 3.17 -17.13 -7.30
N PRO A 306 2.92 -17.76 -8.46
CA PRO A 306 4.01 -18.38 -9.21
C PRO A 306 4.90 -17.23 -9.68
N MET A 307 5.69 -16.70 -8.77
CA MET A 307 6.71 -15.72 -9.05
C MET A 307 7.78 -16.50 -9.81
N VAL A 308 7.69 -16.52 -11.13
CA VAL A 308 8.87 -16.73 -11.98
C VAL A 308 9.72 -15.46 -11.82
N MET A 309 10.33 -15.31 -10.64
CA MET A 309 11.25 -14.21 -10.36
C MET A 309 12.63 -14.66 -10.78
N ALA A 310 12.96 -14.36 -12.03
CA ALA A 310 14.34 -14.25 -12.44
C ALA A 310 15.03 -13.22 -11.53
N ARG A 311 15.83 -13.68 -10.56
CA ARG A 311 16.72 -12.91 -9.67
C ARG A 311 16.26 -11.46 -9.46
N LEU A 312 15.28 -11.24 -8.59
CA LEU A 312 14.99 -9.89 -8.15
C LEU A 312 16.02 -9.46 -7.12
N THR A 313 16.88 -8.52 -7.49
CA THR A 313 17.60 -7.69 -6.53
C THR A 313 16.61 -6.83 -5.75
N THR A 314 16.97 -6.42 -4.53
CA THR A 314 16.17 -5.55 -3.64
C THR A 314 15.57 -4.33 -4.33
N SER A 315 16.23 -3.80 -5.37
CA SER A 315 15.74 -2.70 -6.20
C SER A 315 14.47 -3.00 -7.01
N ARG A 316 14.23 -4.25 -7.44
CA ARG A 316 13.02 -4.63 -8.17
C ARG A 316 11.84 -4.97 -7.27
N LEU A 317 12.11 -5.34 -6.01
CA LEU A 317 11.08 -5.59 -5.01
C LEU A 317 10.43 -4.27 -4.58
N ALA A 318 11.25 -3.23 -4.35
CA ALA A 318 10.79 -1.86 -4.13
C ALA A 318 9.89 -1.38 -5.28
N ARG A 319 10.30 -1.70 -6.52
CA ARG A 319 9.53 -1.40 -7.72
C ARG A 319 8.21 -2.19 -7.81
N SER A 320 8.17 -3.47 -7.48
CA SER A 320 6.92 -4.27 -7.49
C SER A 320 5.96 -3.96 -6.32
N LEU A 321 6.47 -3.41 -5.21
CA LEU A 321 5.66 -2.93 -4.10
C LEU A 321 5.17 -1.49 -4.32
N ALA A 322 5.85 -0.72 -5.17
CA ALA A 322 5.50 0.64 -5.59
C ALA A 322 4.88 0.75 -6.99
N GLU A 323 4.86 -0.31 -7.79
CA GLU A 323 4.19 -0.39 -9.08
C GLU A 323 3.26 -1.60 -8.97
N GLY A 324 1.96 -1.35 -8.76
CA GLY A 324 0.93 -2.39 -8.80
C GLY A 324 1.11 -3.27 -10.03
N ALA A 325 1.14 -4.59 -9.82
CA ALA A 325 1.38 -5.57 -10.87
C ALA A 325 0.17 -5.71 -11.81
#